data_AF-A0A7C9EKT6-F1
#
_entry.id   AF-A0A7C9EKT6-F1
#
_cell.length_a   1.000
_cell.length_b   1.000
_cell.length_c   1.000
_cell.angle_alpha   90.00
_cell.angle_beta   90.00
_cell.angle_gamma   90.00
#
_symmetry.space_group_name_H-M   'P 1'
#
loop_
_entity.id
_entity.type
_entity.pdbx_description
1 polymer ?
#
loop_
_entity_poly.entity_id
_entity_poly.type
_entity_poly.pdbx_seq_one_letter_code
_entity_poly.pdbx_strand_id
1 'polypeptide(L)'
;AKPIDEEPLALNNPKGFTGSMLGRPGLKRSVRVGETGIREAAAYLLDYGGFAGVPPTALVKFSHVTFHVNNPARVSSPPYKIASLQRYVDHDSDAGDLGPSG
;
A
#
# COMPACT_ATOMS: atom_id res chain seq x y z
N ALA A 1 -5.21 -2.42 -5.21
CA ALA A 1 -5.02 -1.39 -4.17
C ALA A 1 -4.29 -2.01 -2.98
N LYS A 2 -3.49 -1.25 -2.22
CA LYS A 2 -2.72 -1.75 -1.07
C LYS A 2 -3.26 -1.15 0.24
N PRO A 3 -4.05 -1.90 1.03
CA PRO A 3 -4.70 -1.37 2.22
C PRO A 3 -3.74 -1.11 3.37
N ILE A 4 -3.89 0.04 4.03
CA ILE A 4 -3.03 0.49 5.15
C ILE A 4 -3.10 -0.44 6.35
N ASP A 5 -4.29 -1.00 6.63
CA ASP A 5 -4.54 -1.85 7.79
C ASP A 5 -4.08 -3.31 7.58
N GLU A 6 -3.67 -3.69 6.37
CA GLU A 6 -3.12 -5.00 6.01
C GLU A 6 -1.58 -5.00 5.91
N GLU A 7 -0.94 -3.84 6.08
CA GLU A 7 0.52 -3.71 6.07
C GLU A 7 1.20 -4.59 7.14
N PRO A 8 2.51 -4.91 7.00
CA PRO A 8 3.28 -5.59 8.04
C PRO A 8 3.07 -4.96 9.42
N LEU A 9 2.69 -5.76 10.42
CA LEU A 9 2.39 -5.35 11.81
C LEU A 9 1.12 -4.53 12.01
N ALA A 10 0.35 -4.26 10.96
CA ALA A 10 -0.95 -3.59 11.06
C ALA A 10 -2.04 -4.53 11.62
N LEU A 11 -3.17 -3.94 12.01
CA LEU A 11 -4.25 -4.64 12.73
C LEU A 11 -4.84 -5.83 11.96
N ASN A 12 -5.00 -5.68 10.63
CA ASN A 12 -5.60 -6.66 9.75
C ASN A 12 -4.55 -7.35 8.88
N ASN A 13 -3.32 -7.51 9.39
CA ASN A 13 -2.28 -8.21 8.65
C ASN A 13 -2.70 -9.67 8.36
N PRO A 14 -2.75 -10.11 7.08
CA PRO A 14 -3.23 -11.44 6.71
C PRO A 14 -2.31 -12.60 7.14
N LYS A 15 -1.07 -12.30 7.52
CA LYS A 15 -0.11 -13.28 8.04
C LYS A 15 -0.21 -13.46 9.57
N GLY A 16 -1.15 -12.77 10.23
CA GLY A 16 -1.35 -12.87 11.68
C GLY A 16 -0.30 -12.13 12.53
N PHE A 17 0.76 -11.56 11.92
CA PHE A 17 1.72 -10.69 12.59
C PHE A 17 1.10 -9.33 12.86
N THR A 18 0.27 -9.28 13.88
CA THR A 18 -0.47 -8.10 14.34
C THR A 18 0.13 -7.58 15.66
N GLY A 19 -0.33 -6.42 16.14
CA GLY A 19 -0.01 -5.94 17.48
C GLY A 19 0.87 -4.69 17.56
N SER A 20 1.22 -4.08 16.43
CA SER A 20 1.80 -2.73 16.44
C SER A 20 0.73 -1.67 16.19
N MET A 21 0.91 -0.49 16.79
CA MET A 21 0.04 0.65 16.50
C MET A 21 0.48 1.33 15.20
N LEU A 22 -0.48 1.81 14.41
CA LEU A 22 -0.20 2.68 13.26
C LEU A 22 0.75 3.83 13.67
N GLY A 23 1.73 4.15 12.82
CA GLY A 23 2.71 5.19 13.09
C GLY A 23 3.88 4.79 14.00
N ARG A 24 3.88 3.59 14.61
CA ARG A 24 5.07 3.03 15.28
C ARG A 24 6.08 2.53 14.23
N PRO A 25 7.38 2.43 14.58
CA PRO A 25 8.36 1.79 13.70
C PRO A 25 7.88 0.40 13.27
N GLY A 26 7.91 0.13 11.97
CA GLY A 26 7.55 -1.15 11.38
C GLY A 26 8.74 -2.10 11.34
N LEU A 27 8.67 -3.07 10.43
CA LEU A 27 9.75 -4.05 10.23
C LEU A 27 11.11 -3.38 9.94
N LYS A 28 11.09 -2.27 9.20
CA LYS A 28 12.23 -1.35 9.07
C LYS A 28 12.00 -0.17 10.01
N ARG A 29 13.00 0.16 10.84
CA ARG A 29 12.88 1.27 11.82
C ARG A 29 12.57 2.64 11.18
N SER A 30 12.96 2.84 9.93
CA SER A 30 12.72 4.07 9.16
C SER A 30 11.33 4.16 8.51
N VAL A 31 10.57 3.07 8.51
CA VAL A 31 9.23 2.99 7.89
C VAL A 31 8.24 2.65 8.99
N ARG A 32 7.24 3.51 9.19
CA ARG A 32 6.23 3.27 10.23
C ARG A 32 5.08 2.44 9.67
N VAL A 33 4.44 1.67 10.55
CA VAL A 33 3.30 0.81 10.22
C VAL A 33 2.16 1.65 9.67
N GLY A 34 1.67 1.31 8.48
CA GLY A 34 0.54 1.97 7.83
C GLY A 34 0.88 3.25 7.07
N GLU A 35 2.16 3.59 6.90
CA GLU A 35 2.58 4.77 6.14
C GLU A 35 2.96 4.46 4.69
N THR A 36 2.97 3.19 4.29
CA THR A 36 3.46 2.81 2.96
C THR A 36 2.57 3.41 1.87
N GLY A 37 1.24 3.35 2.04
CA GLY A 37 0.30 3.93 1.07
C GLY A 37 0.49 5.44 0.86
N ILE A 38 0.80 6.20 1.91
CA ILE A 38 1.08 7.65 1.82
C ILE A 38 2.37 7.91 1.04
N ARG A 39 3.41 7.09 1.28
CA ARG A 39 4.69 7.21 0.59
C ARG A 39 4.56 6.92 -0.91
N GLU A 40 3.69 6.00 -1.31
CA GLU A 40 3.40 5.75 -2.72
C GLU A 40 2.72 6.94 -3.40
N ALA A 41 1.70 7.53 -2.75
CA ALA A 41 1.05 8.73 -3.27
C ALA A 41 2.04 9.92 -3.34
N ALA A 42 2.89 10.08 -2.32
CA ALA A 42 3.93 11.10 -2.32
C ALA A 42 4.96 10.88 -3.43
N ALA A 43 5.36 9.65 -3.74
CA ALA A 43 6.30 9.36 -4.83
C ALA A 43 5.77 9.87 -6.18
N TYR A 44 4.48 9.68 -6.47
CA TYR A 44 3.85 10.23 -7.67
C TYR A 44 3.84 11.77 -7.66
N LEU A 45 3.48 12.38 -6.53
CA LEU A 45 3.45 13.86 -6.41
C LEU A 45 4.85 14.49 -6.51
N LEU A 46 5.87 13.79 -6.02
CA LEU A 46 7.27 14.24 -6.05
C LEU A 46 7.92 14.03 -7.43
N ASP A 47 7.43 13.11 -8.25
CA ASP A 47 7.87 12.92 -9.63
C ASP A 47 7.25 13.98 -10.56
N TYR A 48 7.48 15.24 -10.21
CA TYR A 48 7.00 16.38 -10.98
C TYR A 48 7.66 16.39 -12.36
N GLY A 49 6.84 16.44 -13.41
CA GLY A 49 7.32 16.35 -14.79
C GLY A 49 7.60 14.92 -15.26
N GLY A 50 7.41 13.90 -14.42
CA GLY A 50 7.47 12.49 -14.80
C GLY A 50 8.86 11.97 -15.15
N PHE A 51 9.92 12.54 -14.57
CA PHE A 51 11.30 12.12 -14.82
C PHE A 51 11.55 10.67 -14.39
N ALA A 52 11.04 10.28 -13.22
CA ALA A 52 11.17 8.92 -12.69
C ALA A 52 10.10 7.97 -13.25
N GLY A 53 9.09 8.48 -13.97
CA GLY A 53 8.04 7.69 -14.60
C GLY A 53 7.07 7.05 -13.60
N VAL A 54 6.87 7.64 -12.42
CA VAL A 54 5.98 7.08 -11.40
C VAL A 54 4.53 7.13 -11.90
N PRO A 55 3.83 5.98 -12.01
CA PRO A 55 2.45 5.99 -12.48
C PRO A 55 1.52 6.76 -11.51
N PRO A 56 0.44 7.38 -12.03
CA PRO A 56 -0.54 8.07 -11.19
C PRO A 56 -0.99 7.23 -10.01
N THR A 57 -0.81 7.79 -8.81
CA THR A 57 -1.08 7.10 -7.55
C THR A 57 -1.89 8.00 -6.63
N ALA A 58 -3.00 7.47 -6.10
CA ALA A 58 -3.90 8.19 -5.21
C ALA A 58 -4.15 7.40 -3.93
N LEU A 59 -4.40 8.13 -2.83
CA LEU A 59 -4.93 7.55 -1.61
C LEU A 59 -6.46 7.53 -1.70
N VAL A 60 -7.06 6.35 -1.62
CA VAL A 60 -8.50 6.14 -1.82
C VAL A 60 -9.14 5.51 -0.59
N LYS A 61 -10.40 5.87 -0.34
CA LYS A 61 -11.28 5.20 0.62
C LYS A 61 -12.36 4.47 -0.17
N PHE A 62 -12.50 3.17 0.05
CA PHE A 62 -13.49 2.35 -0.66
C PHE A 62 -14.11 1.31 0.27
N SER A 63 -15.35 0.93 -0.05
CA SER A 63 -16.16 -0.06 0.66
C SER A 63 -16.60 -1.16 -0.32
N HIS A 64 -17.28 -2.20 0.18
CA HIS A 64 -17.84 -3.29 -0.63
C HIS A 64 -16.81 -4.16 -1.40
N VAL A 65 -15.66 -4.43 -0.79
CA VAL A 65 -14.66 -5.38 -1.31
C VAL A 65 -14.39 -6.46 -0.25
N THR A 66 -14.04 -7.68 -0.67
CA THR A 66 -13.68 -8.78 0.23
C THR A 66 -12.42 -8.42 1.00
N PHE A 67 -12.62 -7.89 2.19
CA PHE A 67 -11.56 -7.38 3.04
C PHE A 67 -11.04 -8.45 3.99
N HIS A 68 -9.72 -8.52 4.19
CA HIS A 68 -9.18 -9.25 5.32
C HIS A 68 -9.52 -8.49 6.60
N VAL A 69 -10.30 -9.10 7.48
CA VAL A 69 -10.73 -8.53 8.77
C VAL A 69 -10.51 -9.59 9.84
N ASN A 70 -9.58 -9.32 10.76
CA ASN A 70 -9.21 -10.29 11.81
C ASN A 70 -10.33 -10.50 12.86
N ASN A 71 -11.29 -9.57 12.97
CA ASN A 71 -12.44 -9.71 13.87
C ASN A 71 -13.71 -9.08 13.26
N PRO A 72 -14.50 -9.84 12.49
CA PRO A 72 -15.71 -9.32 11.83
C PRO A 72 -16.83 -8.92 12.83
N ALA A 73 -16.80 -9.41 14.08
CA ALA A 73 -17.82 -9.14 15.08
C ALA A 73 -17.75 -7.73 15.70
N ARG A 74 -16.67 -6.97 15.45
CA ARG A 74 -16.47 -5.60 15.97
C ARG A 74 -16.78 -4.49 14.96
N VAL A 75 -17.25 -4.84 13.77
CA VAL A 75 -17.45 -3.90 12.66
C VAL A 75 -18.91 -3.43 12.65
N SER A 76 -19.20 -2.32 13.33
CA SER A 76 -20.56 -1.77 13.46
C SER A 76 -21.00 -0.88 12.28
N SER A 77 -20.10 -0.61 11.32
CA SER A 77 -20.33 0.21 10.13
C SER A 77 -19.84 -0.55 8.88
N PRO A 78 -20.34 -0.27 7.66
CA PRO A 78 -19.86 -0.98 6.48
C PRO A 78 -18.33 -0.85 6.40
N PRO A 79 -17.59 -1.98 6.33
CA PRO A 79 -16.14 -1.95 6.37
C PRO A 79 -15.66 -1.14 5.16
N TYR A 80 -14.86 -0.11 5.44
CA TYR A 80 -14.12 0.60 4.43
C TYR A 80 -12.63 0.43 4.70
N LYS A 81 -11.85 0.52 3.63
CA LYS A 81 -10.39 0.57 3.73
C LYS A 81 -9.84 1.81 3.07
N ILE A 82 -8.73 2.28 3.63
CA ILE A 82 -7.90 3.30 3.03
C ILE A 82 -6.71 2.57 2.41
N ALA A 83 -6.43 2.86 1.15
CA ALA A 83 -5.34 2.22 0.41
C ALA A 83 -4.70 3.18 -0.58
N SER A 84 -3.46 2.90 -0.95
CA SER A 84 -2.92 3.42 -2.21
C SER A 84 -3.50 2.66 -3.38
N LEU A 85 -3.89 3.40 -4.41
CA LEU A 85 -4.30 2.90 -5.71
C LEU A 85 -3.41 3.55 -6.77
N GLN A 86 -2.61 2.71 -7.42
CA GLN A 86 -1.73 3.10 -8.51
C GLN A 86 -2.33 2.61 -9.83
N ARG A 87 -2.24 3.44 -10.87
CA ARG A 87 -2.63 3.07 -12.23
C ARG A 87 -1.79 1.87 -12.68
N TYR A 88 -2.45 0.83 -13.17
CA TYR A 88 -1.77 -0.27 -13.83
C TYR A 88 -1.12 0.22 -15.14
N VAL A 89 0.09 -0.27 -15.40
CA VAL A 89 0.85 0.03 -16.61
C VAL A 89 1.32 -1.31 -17.17
N ASP A 90 0.92 -1.61 -18.40
CA ASP A 90 1.41 -2.78 -19.12
C ASP A 90 2.92 -2.69 -19.30
N HIS A 91 3.61 -3.81 -19.10
CA HIS A 91 5.04 -3.95 -19.30
C HIS A 91 5.32 -5.37 -19.78
N ASP A 92 6.36 -5.53 -20.60
CA ASP A 92 6.71 -6.83 -21.18
C ASP A 92 7.63 -7.65 -20.26
N SER A 93 8.47 -7.00 -19.46
CA SER A 93 9.47 -7.66 -18.61
C SER A 93 9.92 -6.77 -17.44
N ASP A 94 10.55 -7.36 -16.44
CA ASP A 94 11.16 -6.62 -15.34
C ASP A 94 12.48 -5.97 -15.79
N ALA A 95 12.89 -4.88 -15.14
CA ALA A 95 14.13 -4.18 -15.47
C ALA A 95 15.39 -5.07 -15.33
N GLY A 96 15.32 -6.16 -14.55
CA GLY A 96 16.40 -7.13 -14.39
C GLY A 96 16.53 -8.14 -15.53
N ASP A 97 15.49 -8.29 -16.37
CA ASP A 97 15.50 -9.22 -17.51
C ASP A 97 16.24 -8.63 -18.73
N LEU A 98 16.47 -7.32 -18.73
CA LEU A 98 17.17 -6.61 -19.79
C LEU A 98 18.67 -6.50 -19.45
N GLY A 99 19.49 -7.22 -20.22
CA GLY A 99 20.94 -7.10 -20.16
C GLY A 99 21.44 -5.78 -20.77
N PRO A 100 22.69 -5.37 -20.50
CA PRO A 100 23.28 -4.13 -21.02
C PRO A 100 23.55 -4.16 -22.54
N SER A 101 23.12 -5.20 -23.25
CA SER A 101 23.43 -5.49 -24.65
C SER A 101 22.19 -5.37 -25.53
N GLY A 102 21.47 -4.24 -25.42
CA GLY A 102 20.50 -3.83 -26.43
C GLY A 102 21.16 -3.55 -27.78
#